data_AF-A0A3D0XXG3-F1
#
_entry.id   AF-A0A3D0XXG3-F1
#
_cell.length_a   1.000
_cell.length_b   1.000
_cell.length_c   1.000
_cell.angle_alpha   90.00
_cell.angle_beta   90.00
_cell.angle_gamma   90.00
#
_symmetry.space_group_name_H-M   'P 1'
#
loop_
_entity.id
_entity.type
_entity.pdbx_description
1 polymer ?
#
loop_
_entity_poly.entity_id
_entity_poly.type
_entity_poly.pdbx_seq_one_letter_code
_entity_poly.pdbx_strand_id
1 'polypeptide(L)'
;LGNHTFIYDTEDVYCIWQNHYQKEGCRVGITLDFFERNGAVYKRKKEHFYERAYSQDQITEILKQAGLQLMDTFAEMTFQPPTQKSERIVYIAQKPLTGPLICE
;
A
#
# COMPACT_ATOMS: atom_id res chain seq x y z
N LEU A 1 8.14 -8.84 -1.61
CA LEU A 1 8.21 -8.57 -0.15
C LEU A 1 7.38 -9.52 0.72
N GLY A 2 6.50 -10.37 0.16
CA GLY A 2 5.49 -11.08 0.96
C GLY A 2 5.98 -12.09 2.00
N ASN A 3 7.23 -12.56 1.98
CA ASN A 3 7.75 -13.56 2.92
C ASN A 3 9.14 -13.17 3.48
N HIS A 4 9.30 -11.91 3.85
CA HIS A 4 10.55 -11.39 4.40
C HIS A 4 10.37 -10.93 5.85
N THR A 5 11.44 -11.05 6.63
CA THR A 5 11.57 -10.40 7.93
C THR A 5 12.66 -9.35 7.85
N PHE A 6 12.36 -8.15 8.30
CA PHE A 6 13.29 -7.03 8.41
C PHE A 6 13.47 -6.68 9.88
N ILE A 7 14.69 -6.30 10.24
CA ILE A 7 15.03 -5.81 11.58
C ILE A 7 15.56 -4.40 11.41
N TYR A 8 14.95 -3.46 12.10
CA TYR A 8 15.46 -2.11 12.23
C TYR A 8 15.92 -1.90 13.66
N ASP A 9 17.21 -1.68 13.81
CA ASP A 9 17.84 -1.31 15.06
C ASP A 9 18.26 0.15 14.95
N THR A 10 17.49 1.02 15.59
CA THR A 10 17.74 2.46 15.62
C THR A 10 17.97 2.90 17.06
N GLU A 11 18.46 4.12 17.26
CA GLU A 11 18.76 4.64 18.60
C GLU A 11 17.53 4.60 19.54
N ASP A 12 16.35 4.94 19.02
CA ASP A 12 15.13 5.10 19.81
C ASP A 12 14.24 3.86 19.82
N VAL A 13 14.26 3.08 18.73
CA VAL A 13 13.34 1.95 18.53
C VAL A 13 14.01 0.76 17.86
N TYR A 14 13.75 -0.41 18.43
CA TYR A 14 14.03 -1.69 17.79
C TYR A 14 12.74 -2.26 17.21
N CYS A 15 12.70 -2.52 15.91
CA CYS A 15 11.51 -2.99 15.20
C CYS A 15 11.78 -4.30 14.46
N ILE A 16 10.90 -5.28 14.66
CA ILE A 16 10.84 -6.50 13.87
C ILE A 16 9.63 -6.39 12.95
N TRP A 17 9.87 -6.37 11.64
CA TRP A 17 8.83 -6.35 10.62
C TRP A 17 8.77 -7.69 9.89
N GLN A 18 7.70 -8.45 10.09
CA GLN A 18 7.49 -9.76 9.49
C GLN A 18 6.35 -9.72 8.48
N ASN A 19 6.62 -10.18 7.26
CA ASN A 19 5.63 -10.34 6.19
C ASN A 19 5.35 -11.83 5.95
N HIS A 20 4.08 -12.18 5.77
CA HIS A 20 3.65 -13.51 5.36
C HIS A 20 2.59 -13.46 4.26
N TYR A 21 2.91 -14.01 3.09
CA TYR A 21 2.00 -14.01 1.95
C TYR A 21 1.00 -15.14 2.07
N GLN A 22 -0.27 -14.77 2.11
CA GLN A 22 -1.41 -15.68 2.12
C GLN A 22 -2.01 -15.73 0.72
N LYS A 23 -1.83 -16.87 0.05
CA LYS A 23 -2.38 -17.12 -1.29
C LYS A 23 -3.90 -16.96 -1.30
N GLU A 24 -4.56 -17.45 -0.26
CA GLU A 24 -5.99 -17.26 -0.06
C GLU A 24 -6.29 -15.78 0.21
N GLY A 25 -7.01 -15.15 -0.72
CA GLY A 25 -7.36 -13.74 -0.64
C GLY A 25 -6.26 -12.76 -1.10
N CYS A 26 -5.17 -13.26 -1.69
CA CYS A 26 -4.05 -12.50 -2.26
C CYS A 26 -3.57 -11.37 -1.35
N ARG A 27 -3.23 -11.69 -0.10
CA ARG A 27 -2.86 -10.70 0.91
C ARG A 27 -1.53 -10.99 1.57
N VAL A 28 -0.85 -9.95 2.02
CA VAL A 28 0.34 -10.03 2.87
C VAL A 28 -0.08 -9.67 4.28
N GLY A 29 0.06 -10.62 5.20
CA GLY A 29 -0.04 -10.34 6.63
C GLY A 29 1.23 -9.69 7.13
N ILE A 30 1.10 -8.54 7.78
CA ILE A 30 2.20 -7.74 8.30
C ILE A 30 2.10 -7.73 9.81
N THR A 31 3.19 -8.11 10.47
CA THR A 31 3.32 -8.01 11.93
C THR A 31 4.50 -7.13 12.24
N LEU A 32 4.26 -6.09 13.05
CA LEU A 32 5.27 -5.16 13.53
C LEU A 32 5.37 -5.30 15.04
N ASP A 33 6.56 -5.60 15.54
CA ASP A 33 6.88 -5.58 16.95
C ASP A 33 7.89 -4.45 17.20
N PHE A 34 7.43 -3.38 17.83
CA PHE A 34 8.24 -2.23 18.22
C PHE A 34 8.64 -2.36 19.69
N PHE A 35 9.91 -2.13 19.98
CA PHE A 35 10.47 -2.02 21.32
C PHE A 35 11.08 -0.62 21.45
N GLU A 36 10.32 0.30 22.03
CA GLU A 36 10.74 1.67 22.29
C GLU A 36 11.48 1.73 23.63
N ARG A 37 12.65 2.35 23.67
CA ARG A 37 13.40 2.52 24.92
C ARG A 37 12.63 3.45 25.87
N ASN A 38 12.48 3.05 27.12
CA ASN A 38 11.90 3.85 28.19
C ASN A 38 12.77 3.75 29.45
N GLY A 39 13.81 4.57 29.51
CA GLY A 39 14.82 4.51 30.57
C GLY A 39 15.60 3.20 30.53
N ALA A 40 15.45 2.39 31.59
CA ALA A 40 16.10 1.08 31.73
C ALA A 40 15.28 -0.11 31.19
N VAL A 41 14.05 0.14 30.70
CA VAL A 41 13.15 -0.90 30.16
C VAL A 41 12.77 -0.57 28.72
N TYR A 42 12.15 -1.55 28.04
CA TYR A 42 11.50 -1.32 26.75
C TYR A 42 9.98 -1.37 26.90
N LYS A 43 9.29 -0.49 26.18
CA LYS A 43 7.84 -0.58 25.97
C LYS A 43 7.61 -1.30 24.64
N ARG A 44 7.00 -2.49 24.69
CA ARG A 44 6.61 -3.22 23.48
C ARG A 44 5.25 -2.72 22.98
N LYS A 45 5.16 -2.41 21.68
CA LYS A 45 3.90 -2.26 20.95
C LYS A 45 3.87 -3.26 19.81
N LYS A 46 2.70 -3.86 19.59
CA LYS A 46 2.49 -4.82 18.51
C LYS A 46 1.37 -4.33 17.61
N GLU A 47 1.63 -4.34 16.32
CA GLU A 47 0.63 -4.09 15.30
C GLU A 47 0.54 -5.30 14.37
N HIS A 48 -0.68 -5.58 13.90
CA HIS A 48 -0.93 -6.61 12.92
C HIS A 48 -2.02 -6.14 11.96
N PHE A 49 -1.72 -6.20 10.67
CA PHE A 49 -2.65 -5.80 9.61
C PHE A 49 -2.36 -6.57 8.33
N TYR A 50 -3.20 -6.35 7.33
CA TYR A 50 -3.08 -6.98 6.02
C TYR A 50 -3.10 -5.94 4.92
N GLU A 51 -2.26 -6.17 3.91
CA GLU A 51 -2.35 -5.49 2.63
C GLU A 51 -2.78 -6.50 1.56
N ARG A 52 -3.68 -6.10 0.66
CA ARG A 52 -4.12 -6.96 -0.45
C ARG A 52 -3.40 -6.56 -1.74
N ALA A 53 -2.83 -7.54 -2.42
CA ALA A 53 -2.12 -7.35 -3.68
C ALA A 53 -3.12 -7.34 -4.85
N TYR A 54 -3.65 -6.16 -5.17
CA TYR A 54 -4.46 -5.95 -6.35
C TYR A 54 -3.59 -5.81 -7.60
N SER A 55 -4.00 -6.42 -8.72
CA SER A 55 -3.39 -6.13 -10.03
C SER A 55 -3.80 -4.75 -10.53
N GLN A 56 -3.04 -4.19 -11.49
CA GLN A 56 -3.40 -2.93 -12.14
C GLN A 56 -4.78 -3.01 -12.81
N ASP A 57 -5.11 -4.14 -13.44
CA ASP A 57 -6.43 -4.38 -14.04
C ASP A 57 -7.55 -4.32 -13.00
N GLN A 58 -7.34 -4.92 -11.82
CA GLN A 58 -8.31 -4.87 -10.73
C GLN A 58 -8.52 -3.45 -10.23
N ILE A 59 -7.44 -2.67 -10.04
CA ILE A 59 -7.56 -1.27 -9.64
C ILE A 59 -8.27 -0.44 -10.72
N THR A 60 -7.94 -0.65 -11.99
CA THR A 60 -8.58 0.04 -13.13
C THR A 60 -10.08 -0.24 -13.18
N GLU A 61 -10.49 -1.49 -12.97
CA GLU A 61 -11.90 -1.86 -12.92
C GLU A 61 -12.61 -1.27 -11.69
N ILE A 62 -11.96 -1.23 -10.52
CA ILE A 62 -12.51 -0.58 -9.32
C ILE A 62 -12.72 0.93 -9.56
N LEU A 63 -11.77 1.61 -10.19
CA LEU A 63 -11.90 3.03 -10.53
C LEU A 63 -13.08 3.27 -11.47
N LYS A 64 -13.22 2.44 -12.51
CA LYS A 64 -14.33 2.49 -13.45
C LYS A 64 -15.69 2.28 -12.76
N GLN A 65 -15.79 1.27 -11.88
CA GLN A 65 -17.00 0.98 -11.10
C GLN A 65 -17.36 2.13 -10.16
N ALA A 66 -16.36 2.85 -9.63
CA ALA A 66 -16.54 4.05 -8.83
C ALA A 66 -16.91 5.30 -9.67
N GLY A 67 -17.04 5.18 -11.00
CA GLY A 67 -17.33 6.30 -11.89
C GLY A 67 -16.14 7.25 -12.09
N LEU A 68 -14.91 6.78 -11.86
CA LEU A 68 -13.68 7.53 -12.07
C LEU A 68 -13.01 7.09 -13.37
N GLN A 69 -12.46 8.07 -14.09
CA GLN A 69 -11.63 7.82 -15.26
C GLN A 69 -10.17 7.75 -14.83
N LEU A 70 -9.46 6.66 -15.16
CA LEU A 70 -8.01 6.58 -15.00
C LEU A 70 -7.35 7.48 -16.06
N MET A 71 -6.52 8.41 -15.60
CA MET A 71 -5.82 9.37 -16.44
C MET A 71 -4.37 8.95 -16.69
N ASP A 72 -3.67 8.51 -15.64
CA ASP A 72 -2.28 8.10 -15.74
C ASP A 72 -1.86 7.21 -14.57
N THR A 73 -0.71 6.53 -14.71
CA THR A 73 -0.05 5.81 -13.62
C THR A 73 1.46 6.07 -13.62
N PHE A 74 2.04 6.21 -12.43
CA PHE A 74 3.47 6.50 -12.27
C PHE A 74 4.16 5.55 -11.29
N ALA A 75 5.44 5.29 -11.52
CA ALA A 75 6.32 4.71 -10.52
C ALA A 75 6.55 5.69 -9.36
N GLU A 76 6.70 5.15 -8.15
CA GLU A 76 6.90 5.92 -6.92
C GLU A 76 7.90 7.07 -7.06
N MET A 77 7.46 8.27 -6.65
CA MET A 77 8.27 9.50 -6.63
C MET A 77 8.85 9.90 -8.00
N THR A 78 8.22 9.50 -9.10
CA THR A 78 8.59 9.88 -10.47
C THR A 78 7.37 10.24 -11.32
N PHE A 79 7.62 10.77 -12.52
CA PHE A 79 6.61 10.88 -13.60
C PHE A 79 6.83 9.85 -14.71
N GLN A 80 7.52 8.75 -14.40
CA GLN A 80 7.75 7.66 -15.36
C GLN A 80 6.69 6.58 -15.17
N PRO A 81 6.29 5.86 -16.25
CA PRO A 81 5.38 4.74 -16.12
C PRO A 81 5.91 3.67 -15.15
N PRO A 82 5.03 2.96 -14.43
CA PRO A 82 5.44 1.84 -13.59
C PRO A 82 6.02 0.70 -14.42
N THR A 83 6.99 0.00 -13.87
CA THR A 83 7.63 -1.18 -14.49
C THR A 83 7.29 -2.44 -13.70
N GLN A 84 7.67 -3.61 -14.21
CA GLN A 84 7.54 -4.88 -13.48
C GLN A 84 8.31 -4.91 -12.14
N LYS A 85 9.27 -3.99 -11.94
CA LYS A 85 10.06 -3.86 -10.71
C LYS A 85 9.56 -2.75 -9.78
N SER A 86 8.53 -2.00 -10.18
CA SER A 86 7.98 -0.93 -9.35
C SER A 86 7.30 -1.52 -8.11
N GLU A 87 7.76 -1.12 -6.92
CA GLU A 87 7.18 -1.58 -5.65
C GLU A 87 5.91 -0.81 -5.27
N ARG A 88 5.73 0.40 -5.80
CA ARG A 88 4.53 1.23 -5.63
C ARG A 88 4.16 1.90 -6.95
N ILE A 89 2.85 1.96 -7.19
CA ILE A 89 2.23 2.62 -8.34
C ILE A 89 1.34 3.74 -7.80
N VAL A 90 1.48 4.93 -8.36
CA VAL A 90 0.61 6.09 -8.10
C VAL A 90 -0.42 6.16 -9.22
N TYR A 91 -1.70 6.21 -8.89
CA TYR A 91 -2.80 6.30 -9.86
C TYR A 91 -3.36 7.72 -9.87
N ILE A 92 -3.46 8.31 -11.06
CA ILE A 92 -4.15 9.58 -11.27
C ILE A 92 -5.52 9.28 -11.86
N ALA A 93 -6.58 9.59 -11.13
CA ALA A 93 -7.95 9.38 -11.57
C ALA A 93 -8.75 10.67 -11.45
N GLN A 94 -9.66 10.90 -12.39
CA GLN A 94 -10.49 12.09 -12.46
C GLN A 94 -11.97 11.69 -12.46
N LYS A 95 -12.79 12.44 -11.72
CA LYS A 95 -14.25 12.37 -11.86
C LYS A 95 -14.64 13.03 -13.20
N PRO A 96 -15.32 12.32 -14.11
CA PRO A 96 -15.79 12.91 -15.36
C PRO A 96 -16.69 14.13 -15.10
N LEU A 97 -16.57 15.15 -15.95
CA LEU A 97 -17.35 16.40 -15.85
C LEU A 97 -18.84 16.24 -16.24
N THR A 98 -19.32 15.01 -16.48
CA THR A 98 -20.71 14.76 -16.86
C THR A 98 -21.64 14.87 -15.65
N GLY A 99 -22.08 16.09 -15.34
CA GLY A 99 -23.45 16.31 -14.88
C GLY A 99 -24.42 16.18 -16.08
N PRO A 100 -25.72 15.92 -15.86
CA PRO A 100 -26.68 15.92 -16.96
C PRO A 100 -26.63 17.29 -17.64
N LEU A 101 -26.50 17.31 -18.96
CA LEU A 101 -26.93 18.44 -19.78
C LEU A 101 -28.44 18.57 -19.54
N ILE A 102 -28.85 19.36 -18.56
CA ILE A 102 -30.21 19.84 -18.47
C ILE A 102 -30.28 20.93 -19.53
N CYS A 103 -30.75 20.57 -20.72
CA CYS A 103 -31.28 21.55 -21.66
C CYS A 103 -32.65 21.99 -21.11
N GLU A 104 -32.70 23.19 -20.53
CA GLU A 104 -33.92 24.01 -20.43
C GLU A 104 -33.70 25.31 -21.20
#